data_AF-A0A963FCT4-F1
#
_entry.id   AF-A0A963FCT4-F1
#
_cell.length_a   1.000
_cell.length_b   1.000
_cell.length_c   1.000
_cell.angle_alpha   90.00
_cell.angle_beta   90.00
_cell.angle_gamma   90.00
#
_symmetry.space_group_name_H-M   'P 1'
#
loop_
_entity.id
_entity.type
_entity.pdbx_description
1 polymer ?
#
loop_
_entity_poly.entity_id
_entity_poly.type
_entity_poly.pdbx_seq_one_letter_code
_entity_poly.pdbx_strand_id
1 'polypeptide(L)' 'LRPDDVVRSEDGVLAEVIDKSFRGAEILYRLRLPSGTDILYITKGHNDLPVGTSIPVSIEMNELVLFTAE' A
#
# COMPACT_ATOMS: atom_id res chain seq x y z
N LEU A 1 4.63 -4.25 -8.94
CA LEU A 1 4.05 -3.12 -8.19
C LEU A 1 5.03 -2.71 -7.12
N ARG A 2 5.56 -1.50 -7.18
CA ARG A 2 6.40 -0.94 -6.11
C ARG A 2 5.51 -0.32 -5.03
N PRO A 3 5.97 -0.22 -3.77
CA PRO A 3 5.17 0.35 -2.69
C PRO A 3 4.73 1.80 -2.91
N ASP A 4 5.52 2.56 -3.66
CA ASP A 4 5.32 3.96 -4.01
C ASP A 4 4.36 4.17 -5.20
N ASP A 5 4.05 3.12 -5.95
CA ASP A 5 3.00 3.16 -6.98
C ASP A 5 1.58 3.07 -6.36
N VAL A 6 1.47 2.86 -5.04
CA VAL A 6 0.18 2.81 -4.31
C VAL A 6 -0.10 4.16 -3.67
N VAL A 7 -1.24 4.76 -3.99
CA VAL A 7 -1.65 6.09 -3.53
C VAL A 7 -2.98 6.04 -2.79
N ARG A 8 -3.27 7.02 -1.93
CA ARG A 8 -4.63 7.19 -1.39
C ARG A 8 -5.49 7.92 -2.41
N SER A 9 -6.71 7.42 -2.61
CA SER A 9 -7.69 7.97 -3.53
C SER A 9 -9.07 7.75 -2.92
N GLU A 10 -9.94 8.75 -2.90
CA GLU A 10 -11.27 8.62 -2.29
C GLU A 10 -12.16 7.60 -3.01
N ASP A 11 -11.96 7.43 -4.31
CA ASP A 11 -12.65 6.44 -5.14
C ASP A 11 -11.91 5.08 -5.19
N GLY A 12 -10.85 4.93 -4.40
CA GLY A 12 -10.02 3.74 -4.37
C GLY A 12 -10.67 2.54 -3.67
N VAL A 13 -10.05 1.37 -3.82
CA VAL A 13 -10.47 0.17 -3.11
C VAL A 13 -10.08 0.28 -1.63
N LEU A 14 -10.98 -0.11 -0.73
CA LEU A 14 -10.66 -0.18 0.70
C LEU A 14 -9.73 -1.36 0.97
N ALA A 15 -8.53 -1.05 1.46
CA ALA A 15 -7.53 -2.03 1.87
C ALA A 15 -7.24 -1.89 3.37
N GLU A 16 -7.19 -3.01 4.09
CA GLU A 16 -6.95 -3.03 5.53
C GLU A 16 -5.46 -2.99 5.84
N VAL A 17 -5.02 -2.09 6.73
CA VAL A 17 -3.67 -2.09 7.27
C VAL A 17 -3.51 -3.30 8.19
N ILE A 18 -2.75 -4.30 7.76
CA ILE A 18 -2.53 -5.52 8.55
C ILE A 18 -1.16 -5.55 9.22
N ASP A 19 -0.23 -4.67 8.82
CA ASP A 19 1.09 -4.52 9.44
C ASP A 19 1.71 -3.16 9.10
N LYS A 20 2.68 -2.72 9.91
CA LYS A 20 3.47 -1.51 9.66
C LYS A 20 4.90 -1.62 10.20
N SER A 21 5.84 -1.09 9.43
CA SER A 21 7.27 -1.02 9.78
C SER A 21 7.77 0.40 9.62
N PHE A 22 8.33 0.96 10.70
CA PHE A 22 8.99 2.26 10.67
C PHE A 22 10.41 2.13 10.10
N ARG A 23 10.77 3.01 9.14
CA ARG A 23 12.07 3.03 8.45
C ARG A 23 12.66 4.45 8.41
N GLY A 24 12.72 5.11 9.56
CA GLY A 24 13.30 6.44 9.68
C GLY A 24 12.33 7.53 9.23
N ALA A 25 12.49 8.08 8.03
CA ALA A 25 11.59 9.13 7.52
C ALA A 25 10.31 8.58 6.86
N GLU A 26 10.21 7.24 6.75
CA GLU A 26 9.16 6.56 6.00
C GLU A 26 8.52 5.46 6.85
N ILE A 27 7.25 5.18 6.58
CA ILE A 27 6.54 4.03 7.14
C ILE A 27 6.09 3.15 5.99
N LEU A 28 6.47 1.87 6.05
CA LEU A 28 6.03 0.84 5.11
C LEU A 28 4.87 0.08 5.74
N TYR A 29 3.72 0.13 5.09
CA TYR A 29 2.51 -0.57 5.46
C TYR A 29 2.33 -1.81 4.59
N ARG A 30 1.82 -2.89 5.20
CA ARG A 30 1.25 -4.01 4.47
C ARG A 30 -0.26 -3.87 4.50
N LEU A 31 -0.86 -3.82 3.32
CA LEU A 31 -2.31 -3.68 3.16
C LEU A 31 -2.90 -4.98 2.60
N ARG A 32 -4.06 -5.39 3.11
CA ARG A 32 -4.85 -6.49 2.56
C ARG A 32 -5.98 -5.94 1.70
N LEU A 33 -5.97 -6.30 0.43
CA LEU A 33 -7.07 -6.02 -0.49
C LEU A 33 -8.28 -6.93 -0.19
N PRO A 34 -9.50 -6.55 -0.63
CA PRO A 34 -10.68 -7.41 -0.51
C PRO A 34 -10.54 -8.78 -1.18
N SER A 35 -9.65 -8.88 -2.19
CA SER A 35 -9.29 -10.16 -2.82
C SER A 35 -8.51 -11.11 -1.91
N GLY A 36 -8.05 -10.64 -0.75
CA GLY A 36 -7.11 -11.35 0.12
C GLY A 36 -5.64 -11.18 -0.27
N THR A 37 -5.35 -10.48 -1.38
CA THR A 37 -3.99 -10.17 -1.82
C THR A 37 -3.35 -9.13 -0.91
N ASP A 38 -2.09 -9.36 -0.53
CA ASP A 38 -1.29 -8.37 0.19
C ASP A 38 -0.51 -7.49 -0.78
N ILE A 39 -0.54 -6.19 -0.52
CA ILE A 39 0.27 -5.20 -1.20
C ILE A 39 1.07 -4.37 -0.19
N LEU A 40 2.10 -3.68 -0.68
CA LEU A 40 2.90 -2.76 0.09
C LEU A 40 2.52 -1.32 -0.25
N TYR A 41 2.51 -0.47 0.77
CA TYR A 41 2.23 0.96 0.64
C TYR A 41 3.23 1.73 1.48
N ILE A 42 3.90 2.73 0.89
CA ILE A 42 4.90 3.53 1.61
C ILE A 42 4.48 5.00 1.70
N THR A 43 4.62 5.58 2.89
CA THR A 43 4.38 7.02 3.10
C THR A 43 5.60 7.70 3.66
N LYS A 44 5.76 8.99 3.32
CA LYS A 44 6.75 9.86 3.95
C LYS A 44 6.11 10.56 5.16
N GLY A 45 6.86 10.69 6.24
CA GLY A 45 6.47 11.46 7.42
C GLY A 45 5.79 10.66 8.53
N HIS A 46 5.02 11.37 9.36
CA HIS A 46 4.49 10.87 10.64
C HIS A 46 3.02 10.46 10.61
N ASN A 47 2.41 10.33 9.43
CA ASN A 47 1.04 9.86 9.33
C ASN A 47 0.99 8.37 9.69
N ASP A 48 0.77 8.10 10.96
CA ASP A 48 0.68 6.76 11.51
C ASP A 48 -0.73 6.19 11.30
N LEU A 49 -0.82 5.17 10.45
CA LEU A 49 -2.05 4.45 10.20
C LEU A 49 -2.13 3.26 11.16
N PRO A 50 -3.15 3.19 12.04
CA PRO A 50 -3.31 2.06 12.94
C PRO A 50 -3.58 0.77 12.18
N VAL A 51 -3.01 -0.35 12.66
CA VAL A 51 -3.36 -1.70 12.19
C VAL A 51 -4.85 -1.96 12.46
N GLY A 52 -5.52 -2.61 11.52
CA GLY A 52 -6.98 -2.81 11.50
C GLY A 52 -7.76 -1.67 10.84
N THR A 53 -7.10 -0.58 10.43
CA THR A 53 -7.77 0.53 9.72
C THR A 53 -7.85 0.22 8.24
N SER A 54 -9.02 0.40 7.63
CA SER A 54 -9.16 0.37 6.16
C SER A 54 -8.96 1.75 5.56
N ILE A 55 -8.14 1.83 4.51
CA ILE A 55 -7.87 3.06 3.78
C ILE A 55 -8.22 2.87 2.30
N PRO A 56 -8.79 3.88 1.62
CA PRO A 56 -9.07 3.77 0.20
C PRO A 56 -7.77 4.03 -0.57
N VAL A 57 -7.39 3.08 -1.43
CA VAL A 57 -6.15 3.11 -2.20
C VAL A 57 -6.40 2.84 -3.68
N SER A 58 -5.58 3.48 -4.50
CA SER A 58 -5.51 3.28 -5.94
C SER A 58 -4.07 3.02 -6.35
N ILE A 59 -3.90 2.55 -7.57
CA ILE A 59 -2.59 2.28 -8.15
C ILE A 59 -2.32 3.34 -9.21
N GLU A 60 -1.20 4.05 -9.06
CA GLU A 60 -0.65 4.97 -10.06
C GLU A 60 0.74 4.46 -10.47
N MET A 61 0.78 3.56 -11.47
CA MET A 61 2.05 3.02 -11.97
C MET A 61 2.60 3.89 -13.10
N ASN A 62 3.79 4.45 -12.91
CA ASN A 62 4.52 5.14 -13.97
C ASN A 62 5.46 4.21 -14.75
N GLU A 63 5.93 3.13 -14.11
CA GLU A 63 6.89 2.18 -14.69
C GLU A 63 6.46 0.74 -14.36
N LEU A 64 6.00 0.01 -15.37
CA LEU A 64 5.53 -1.36 -15.21
C LEU A 64 6.61 -2.35 -15.63
N VAL A 65 6.94 -3.29 -14.74
CA VAL A 65 7.78 -4.46 -15.04
C VAL A 65 6.93 -5.71 -14.90
N LEU A 66 6.93 -6.54 -15.95
CA LEU A 66 6.20 -7.81 -16.02
C LEU A 66 7.21 -8.97 -16.11
N PHE A 67 6.92 -10.03 -15.37
CA PHE A 67 7.68 -11.28 -15.41
C PHE A 67 6.76 -12.38 -15.94
N THR A 68 7.30 -13.33 -16.69
CA THR A 68 6.54 -14.50 -17.13
C THR A 68 6.26 -15.40 -15.92
N ALA A 69 5.07 -16.00 -15.85
CA ALA A 69 4.85 -17.13 -14.97
C ALA A 69 5.64 -18.32 -15.54
N GLU A 70 6.59 -18.85 -14.77
CA GLU A 70 7.26 -20.12 -15.07
C GLU A 70 6.34 -21.32 -14.80
#